data_AF-A0A017RU50-F1
#
_entry.id   AF-A0A017RU50-F1
#
_cell.length_a   1.000
_cell.length_b   1.000
_cell.length_c   1.000
_cell.angle_alpha   90.00
_cell.angle_beta   90.00
_cell.angle_gamma   90.00
#
_symmetry.space_group_name_H-M   'P 1'
#
loop_
_entity.id
_entity.type
_entity.pdbx_description
1 polymer ?
#
loop_
_entity_poly.entity_id
_entity_poly.type
_entity_poly.pdbx_seq_one_letter_code
_entity_poly.pdbx_strand_id
1 'polypeptide(L)' 'MFKGYCFKNVNGRYLPPEEFNNALEAWNFVINKKDSFPELRVVDIDDNIVIHTVKGKVVFPDIKGA' A
#
# COMPACT_ATOMS: atom_id res chain seq x y z
N MET A 1 12.00 -3.62 -6.75
CA MET A 1 12.06 -2.69 -5.60
C MET A 1 10.68 -2.13 -5.39
N PHE A 2 10.25 -1.96 -4.15
CA PHE A 2 8.92 -1.48 -3.79
C PHE A 2 9.01 -0.30 -2.83
N LYS A 3 7.97 0.53 -2.79
CA LYS A 3 7.81 1.59 -1.80
C LYS A 3 6.47 1.47 -1.09
N GLY A 4 6.49 1.48 0.23
CA GLY A 4 5.31 1.45 1.09
C GLY A 4 4.98 2.81 1.64
N TYR A 5 3.71 3.22 1.53
CA TYR A 5 3.19 4.49 2.00
C TYR A 5 2.12 4.26 3.06
N CYS A 6 2.28 4.87 4.23
CA CYS A 6 1.27 4.91 5.28
C CYS A 6 0.50 6.22 5.25
N PHE A 7 -0.81 6.18 4.99
CA PHE A 7 -1.65 7.36 4.90
C PHE A 7 -2.28 7.70 6.25
N LYS A 8 -2.27 8.99 6.63
CA LYS A 8 -2.89 9.46 7.88
C LYS A 8 -4.42 9.46 7.83
N ASN A 9 -4.98 9.59 6.63
CA ASN A 9 -6.40 9.53 6.31
C ASN A 9 -6.54 8.90 4.92
N VAL A 10 -7.69 8.31 4.59
CA VAL A 10 -7.96 7.75 3.26
C VAL A 10 -7.78 8.84 2.19
N ASN A 11 -7.02 8.57 1.14
CA ASN A 11 -6.60 9.48 0.07
C ASN A 11 -5.92 10.78 0.57
N GLY A 12 -5.35 10.75 1.77
CA GLY A 12 -4.77 11.92 2.42
C GLY A 12 -3.25 12.04 2.26
N ARG A 13 -2.63 12.76 3.20
CA ARG A 13 -1.17 12.83 3.32
C ARG A 13 -0.61 11.53 3.88
N TYR A 14 0.54 11.11 3.36
CA TYR A 14 1.28 9.95 3.83
C TYR A 14 2.52 10.33 4.65
N LEU A 15 3.01 9.37 5.44
CA LEU A 15 4.33 9.41 6.08
C LEU A 15 5.44 9.12 5.06
N PRO A 16 6.70 9.51 5.31
CA PRO A 16 7.82 9.17 4.43
C PRO A 16 7.81 7.68 4.02
N PRO A 17 8.05 7.36 2.75
CA PRO A 17 7.94 6.00 2.26
C PRO A 17 9.04 5.10 2.83
N GLU A 18 8.71 3.83 3.01
CA GLU A 18 9.65 2.76 3.33
C GLU A 18 9.99 1.98 2.05
N GLU A 19 11.26 1.69 1.82
CA GLU A 19 11.72 0.98 0.62
C GLU A 19 11.96 -0.51 0.93
N PHE A 20 11.59 -1.37 -0.02
CA PHE A 20 11.73 -2.82 0.10
C PHE A 20 12.39 -3.42 -1.14
N ASN A 21 13.25 -4.41 -0.92
CA ASN A 21 14.00 -5.05 -1.99
C ASN A 21 13.20 -6.17 -2.68
N ASN A 22 12.27 -6.79 -1.94
CA ASN A 22 11.51 -7.95 -2.41
C ASN A 22 10.04 -7.91 -1.96
N ALA A 23 9.23 -8.80 -2.55
CA ALA A 23 7.79 -8.86 -2.30
C ALA A 23 7.45 -9.30 -0.87
N LEU A 24 8.29 -10.11 -0.23
CA LEU A 24 8.06 -10.59 1.14
C LEU A 24 8.17 -9.45 2.15
N GLU A 25 9.18 -8.59 2.02
CA GLU A 25 9.34 -7.39 2.84
C GLU A 25 8.14 -6.44 2.68
N ALA A 26 7.73 -6.20 1.43
CA ALA A 26 6.57 -5.37 1.14
C ALA A 26 5.27 -5.95 1.73
N TRP A 27 5.08 -7.28 1.66
CA TRP A 27 3.92 -7.94 2.26
C TRP A 27 3.93 -7.87 3.79
N ASN A 28 5.10 -8.10 4.41
CA ASN A 28 5.27 -7.97 5.86
C ASN A 28 4.95 -6.55 6.34
N PHE A 29 5.37 -5.53 5.59
CA PHE A 29 4.99 -4.14 5.85
C PHE A 29 3.46 -3.97 5.88
N VAL A 30 2.74 -4.49 4.88
CA VAL A 30 1.28 -4.40 4.80
C VAL A 30 0.62 -5.10 5.99
N ILE A 31 0.96 -6.36 6.25
CA ILE A 31 0.35 -7.14 7.34
C ILE A 31 0.56 -6.48 8.70
N ASN A 32 1.75 -5.95 8.97
CA ASN A 32 2.07 -5.34 10.26
C ASN A 32 1.38 -4.00 10.49
N LYS A 33 0.95 -3.30 9.43
CA LYS A 33 0.50 -1.90 9.53
C LYS A 33 -0.93 -1.66 9.06
N LYS A 34 -1.54 -2.57 8.30
CA LYS A 34 -2.86 -2.33 7.64
C LYS A 34 -3.98 -1.98 8.62
N ASP A 35 -3.89 -2.45 9.86
CA ASP A 35 -4.90 -2.20 10.89
C ASP A 35 -4.59 -0.97 11.75
N SER A 36 -3.36 -0.43 11.66
CA SER A 36 -2.94 0.80 12.35
C SER A 36 -3.11 2.07 11.52
N PHE A 37 -3.23 1.94 10.19
CA PHE A 37 -3.39 3.06 9.28
C PHE A 37 -4.69 2.96 8.48
N PRO A 38 -5.42 4.08 8.26
CA PRO A 38 -6.62 4.09 7.43
C PRO A 38 -6.40 3.59 6.01
N GLU A 39 -5.20 3.78 5.48
CA GLU A 39 -4.83 3.34 4.14
C GLU A 39 -3.32 3.08 4.02
N LEU A 40 -2.98 2.03 3.29
CA LEU A 40 -1.61 1.73 2.86
C LEU A 40 -1.57 1.51 1.36
N ARG A 41 -0.49 1.95 0.73
CA ARG A 41 -0.18 1.60 -0.67
C ARG A 41 1.22 1.07 -0.76
N VAL A 42 1.39 0.01 -1.54
CA VAL A 42 2.69 -0.46 -2.00
C VAL A 42 2.72 -0.27 -3.50
N VAL A 43 3.77 0.39 -3.98
CA VAL A 43 4.03 0.59 -5.40
C VAL A 43 5.31 -0.11 -5.83
N ASP A 44 5.43 -0.42 -7.12
CA ASP A 44 6.67 -0.90 -7.72
C ASP A 44 7.60 0.26 -8.12
N ILE A 45 8.66 -0.05 -8.89
CA ILE A 45 9.65 0.93 -9.33
C ILE A 45 9.09 1.96 -10.32
N ASP A 46 8.00 1.62 -11.00
CA ASP A 46 7.32 2.43 -12.00
C ASP A 46 6.11 3.18 -11.38
N ASP A 47 6.02 3.20 -10.04
CA ASP A 47 4.95 3.82 -9.25
C ASP A 47 3.56 3.19 -9.48
N ASN A 48 3.49 1.97 -10.01
CA ASN A 48 2.24 1.22 -10.14
C ASN A 48 1.83 0.64 -8.79
N ILE A 49 0.55 0.77 -8.42
CA ILE A 49 0.02 0.18 -7.19
C ILE A 49 -0.01 -1.34 -7.32
N VAL A 50 0.77 -2.01 -6.47
CA VAL A 50 0.84 -3.48 -6.36
C VAL A 50 -0.11 -3.97 -5.28
N ILE A 51 -0.16 -3.27 -4.15
CA ILE A 51 -1.07 -3.58 -3.04
C ILE A 51 -1.68 -2.27 -2.55
N HIS A 52 -2.99 -2.29 -2.35
CA HIS A 52 -3.71 -1.19 -1.71
C HIS A 52 -4.57 -1.78 -0.60
N THR A 53 -4.46 -1.22 0.60
CA THR A 53 -5.37 -1.54 1.70
C THR A 53 -6.12 -0.31 2.15
N VAL A 54 -7.43 -0.42 2.37
CA VAL A 54 -8.27 0.62 2.97
C VAL A 54 -8.97 0.02 4.18
N LYS A 55 -8.83 0.66 5.34
CA LYS A 55 -9.39 0.22 6.63
C LYS A 55 -9.08 -1.26 6.92
N GLY A 56 -7.81 -1.65 6.78
CA GLY A 56 -7.35 -3.02 7.04
C GLY A 56 -7.71 -4.07 5.99
N LYS A 57 -8.43 -3.71 4.91
CA LYS A 57 -8.85 -4.63 3.84
C LYS A 57 -8.07 -4.36 2.57
N VAL A 58 -7.59 -5.43 1.92
CA VAL A 58 -7.02 -5.33 0.57
C VAL A 58 -8.12 -4.94 -0.40
N VAL A 59 -7.87 -3.92 -1.23
CA VAL A 59 -8.79 -3.45 -2.25
C VAL A 59 -8.15 -3.63 -3.62
N PHE A 60 -8.93 -4.13 -4.56
CA PHE A 60 -8.58 -4.17 -5.96
C PHE A 60 -9.40 -3.10 -6.69
N PRO A 61 -8.82 -2.36 -7.65
CA PRO A 61 -9.61 -1.45 -8.47
C PRO A 61 -10.73 -2.23 -9.16
N ASP A 62 -11.94 -1.68 -9.10
CA ASP A 62 -13.10 -2.20 -9.83
C ASP A 62 -12.81 -2.02 -11.34
N ILE A 63 -12.63 -3.13 -12.05
CA ILE A 63 -12.40 -3.10 -13.50
C ILE A 63 -13.75 -2.82 -14.16
N LYS A 64 -14.14 -1.54 -14.20
CA LYS A 64 -15.29 -1.13 -15.01
C LYS A 64 -14.90 -1.16 -16.48
N GLY A 65 -15.18 -2.28 -17.16
CA GLY A 65 -15.07 -2.37 -18.62
C GLY A 65 -14.46 -3.66 -19.17
N ALA A 66 -14.70 -4.81 -18.56
CA ALA A 66 -14.48 -6.11 -19.22
C ALA A 66 -15.69 -6.49 -20.07
#